data_AF-A6IV53-F1
#
_entry.id   AF-A6IV53-F1
#
_cell.length_a   1.000
_cell.length_b   1.000
_cell.length_c   1.000
_cell.angle_alpha   90.00
_cell.angle_beta   90.00
_cell.angle_gamma   90.00
#
_symmetry.space_group_name_H-M   'P 1'
#
loop_
_entity.id
_entity.type
_entity.pdbx_description
1 polymer ?
#
loop_
_entity_poly.entity_id
_entity_poly.type
_entity_poly.pdbx_seq_one_letter_code
_entity_poly.pdbx_strand_id
1 'polypeptide(L)'
;MKDLRRYLVFKYIQYLVLPSPNIIMTLLGSLASVYVMLVLTFPSVSRKPTAVLIGSIAQADILVGCSMLSAVSEGIIESESSSASFQSALRQNFQIANIHASSLLLSCVTLEAFLITFLPVETRHVRNVRCATVTSKLIWAVVSIECFLYQLECVKGLNISYLGIQRQVQLLMSFFYEAIRLMKLLTYPIGVLLRIFNVYLFYKMYFRDKYS
;
A
#
# COMPACT_ATOMS: atom_id res chain seq x y z
N MET A 1 10.44 2.23 20.59
CA MET A 1 11.34 2.26 19.40
C MET A 1 11.79 0.88 18.95
N LYS A 2 12.10 -0.07 19.85
CA LYS A 2 12.45 -1.45 19.48
C LYS A 2 11.30 -2.18 18.77
N ASP A 3 10.06 -1.98 19.23
CA ASP A 3 8.87 -2.65 18.67
C ASP A 3 8.54 -2.18 17.25
N LEU A 4 8.71 -0.88 17.01
CA LEU A 4 8.54 -0.28 15.68
C LEU A 4 9.52 -0.85 14.65
N ARG A 5 10.76 -1.14 15.07
CA ARG A 5 11.77 -1.78 14.23
C ARG A 5 11.41 -3.23 13.92
N ARG A 6 10.94 -3.98 14.92
CA ARG A 6 10.47 -5.38 14.73
C ARG A 6 9.27 -5.43 13.78
N TYR A 7 8.33 -4.51 13.94
CA TYR A 7 7.19 -4.36 13.03
C TYR A 7 7.65 -4.08 11.59
N LEU A 8 8.57 -3.14 11.40
CA LEU A 8 9.13 -2.86 10.07
C LEU A 8 9.77 -4.09 9.45
N VAL A 9 10.62 -4.81 10.19
CA VAL A 9 11.25 -6.05 9.70
C VAL A 9 10.21 -7.07 9.26
N PHE A 10 9.16 -7.28 10.06
CA PHE A 10 8.04 -8.14 9.69
C PHE A 10 7.37 -7.68 8.38
N LYS A 11 7.17 -6.37 8.20
CA LYS A 11 6.60 -5.79 6.98
C LYS A 11 7.49 -5.93 5.75
N TYR A 12 8.81 -5.77 5.91
CA TYR A 12 9.78 -6.06 4.85
C TYR A 12 9.65 -7.51 4.37
N ILE A 13 9.59 -8.46 5.30
CA ILE A 13 9.40 -9.87 4.96
C ILE A 13 8.06 -10.08 4.25
N GLN A 14 6.98 -9.49 4.79
CA GLN A 14 5.63 -9.66 4.29
C GLN A 14 5.45 -9.16 2.84
N TYR A 15 6.02 -8.00 2.48
CA TYR A 15 5.73 -7.35 1.20
C TYR A 15 6.86 -7.40 0.17
N LEU A 16 8.11 -7.46 0.61
CA LEU A 16 9.27 -7.40 -0.28
C LEU A 16 9.94 -8.76 -0.47
N VAL A 17 9.86 -9.66 0.52
CA VAL A 17 10.49 -10.99 0.44
C VAL A 17 9.50 -12.05 -0.03
N LEU A 18 8.27 -12.07 0.51
CA LEU A 18 7.29 -13.09 0.15
C LEU A 18 6.73 -12.84 -1.27
N PRO A 19 6.78 -13.85 -2.16
CA PRO A 19 6.30 -13.71 -3.53
C PRO A 19 4.77 -13.74 -3.63
N SER A 20 4.07 -14.33 -2.66
CA SER A 20 2.62 -14.51 -2.68
C SER A 20 1.95 -13.97 -1.40
N PRO A 21 0.73 -13.40 -1.52
CA PRO A 21 -0.04 -12.96 -0.37
C PRO A 21 -0.48 -14.17 0.46
N ASN A 22 -0.06 -14.21 1.73
CA ASN A 22 -0.47 -15.23 2.68
C ASN A 22 -1.51 -14.65 3.64
N ILE A 23 -2.68 -15.28 3.75
CA ILE A 23 -3.81 -14.83 4.58
C ILE A 23 -3.38 -14.73 6.05
N ILE A 24 -2.65 -15.72 6.56
CA ILE A 24 -2.16 -15.75 7.95
C ILE A 24 -1.22 -14.57 8.21
N MET A 25 -0.29 -14.32 7.28
CA MET A 25 0.63 -13.18 7.38
C MET A 25 -0.10 -11.84 7.31
N THR A 26 -1.15 -11.75 6.51
CA THR A 26 -1.98 -10.54 6.39
C THR A 26 -2.75 -10.27 7.68
N LEU A 27 -3.34 -11.30 8.30
CA LEU A 27 -4.05 -11.19 9.56
C LEU A 27 -3.12 -10.83 10.73
N LEU A 28 -1.98 -11.52 10.83
CA LEU A 28 -0.96 -11.20 11.83
C LEU A 28 -0.42 -9.79 11.62
N GLY A 29 -0.22 -9.41 10.36
CA GLY A 29 0.19 -8.07 9.96
C GLY A 29 -0.83 -6.99 10.28
N SER A 30 -2.14 -7.26 10.19
CA SER A 30 -3.18 -6.31 10.57
C SER A 30 -3.27 -6.15 12.09
N LEU A 31 -3.17 -7.24 12.86
CA LEU A 31 -3.13 -7.17 14.33
C LEU A 31 -1.90 -6.38 14.83
N ALA A 32 -0.72 -6.66 14.26
CA ALA A 32 0.49 -5.91 14.57
C ALA A 32 0.34 -4.42 14.20
N SER A 33 -0.40 -4.11 13.13
CA SER A 33 -0.65 -2.74 12.70
C SER A 33 -1.60 -1.98 13.62
N VAL A 34 -2.63 -2.64 14.16
CA VAL A 34 -3.48 -2.07 15.22
C VAL A 34 -2.63 -1.73 16.45
N TYR A 35 -1.78 -2.66 16.90
CA TYR A 35 -0.88 -2.42 18.02
C TYR A 35 0.05 -1.23 17.75
N VAL A 36 0.65 -1.14 16.56
CA VAL A 36 1.53 -0.02 16.20
C VAL A 36 0.78 1.31 16.14
N MET A 37 -0.45 1.34 15.60
CA MET A 37 -1.26 2.55 15.61
C MET A 37 -1.54 3.03 17.04
N LEU A 38 -1.89 2.11 17.96
CA LEU A 38 -2.04 2.45 19.38
C LEU A 38 -0.73 3.00 19.96
N VAL A 39 0.40 2.36 19.66
CA VAL A 39 1.71 2.85 20.11
C VAL A 39 2.00 4.27 19.59
N LEU A 40 1.70 4.55 18.32
CA LEU A 40 1.92 5.84 17.68
C LEU A 40 0.98 6.94 18.18
N THR A 41 -0.19 6.59 18.75
CA THR A 41 -1.11 7.55 19.36
C THR A 41 -0.68 8.05 20.73
N PHE A 42 0.26 7.38 21.41
CA PHE A 42 0.72 7.84 22.72
C PHE A 42 1.48 9.18 22.63
N PRO A 43 1.21 10.13 23.53
CA PRO A 43 1.83 11.47 23.53
C PRO A 43 3.34 11.43 23.79
N SER A 44 3.86 10.32 24.31
CA SER A 44 5.28 10.09 24.57
C SER A 44 6.08 9.80 23.29
N VAL A 45 5.44 9.58 22.14
CA VAL A 45 6.12 9.26 20.89
C VAL A 45 6.39 10.53 20.08
N SER A 46 7.67 10.83 19.88
CA SER A 46 8.12 11.94 19.05
C SER A 46 7.62 11.80 17.60
N ARG A 47 7.02 12.87 17.06
CA ARG A 47 6.57 12.96 15.67
C ARG A 47 7.76 13.03 14.72
N LYS A 48 8.24 11.86 14.29
CA LYS A 48 9.30 11.71 13.28
C LYS A 48 8.68 11.43 11.90
N PRO A 49 9.35 11.80 10.79
CA PRO A 49 8.87 11.47 9.45
C PRO A 49 8.63 9.96 9.28
N THR A 50 9.53 9.13 9.80
CA THR A 50 9.37 7.67 9.81
C THR A 50 8.09 7.21 10.52
N ALA A 51 7.69 7.87 11.61
CA ALA A 51 6.48 7.52 12.35
C ALA A 51 5.21 7.77 11.51
N VAL A 52 5.21 8.81 10.68
CA VAL A 52 4.12 9.12 9.73
C VAL A 52 4.03 8.03 8.66
N LEU A 53 5.16 7.64 8.08
CA LEU A 53 5.20 6.59 7.05
C LEU A 53 4.72 5.25 7.62
N ILE A 54 5.16 4.90 8.84
CA ILE A 54 4.74 3.66 9.50
C ILE A 54 3.26 3.68 9.88
N GLY A 55 2.75 4.82 10.36
CA GLY A 55 1.32 4.98 10.60
C GLY A 55 0.51 4.77 9.31
N SER A 56 1.00 5.29 8.17
CA SER A 56 0.36 5.08 6.88
C SER A 56 0.38 3.62 6.42
N ILE A 57 1.46 2.87 6.69
CA ILE A 57 1.52 1.41 6.43
C ILE A 57 0.47 0.70 7.29
N ALA A 58 0.42 1.03 8.58
CA ALA A 58 -0.50 0.40 9.50
C ALA A 58 -1.98 0.67 9.14
N GLN A 59 -2.29 1.87 8.63
CA GLN A 59 -3.62 2.19 8.11
C GLN A 59 -4.02 1.31 6.91
N ALA A 60 -3.09 1.07 5.97
CA ALA A 60 -3.36 0.22 4.81
C ALA A 60 -3.60 -1.24 5.20
N ASP A 61 -2.86 -1.75 6.18
CA ASP A 61 -3.05 -3.08 6.76
C ASP A 61 -4.37 -3.23 7.50
N ILE A 62 -4.77 -2.23 8.29
CA ILE A 62 -6.06 -2.24 9.01
C ILE A 62 -7.21 -2.26 8.02
N LEU A 63 -7.13 -1.49 6.93
CA LEU A 63 -8.15 -1.47 5.89
C LEU A 63 -8.35 -2.87 5.28
N VAL A 64 -7.26 -3.58 4.96
CA VAL A 64 -7.35 -4.97 4.47
C VAL A 64 -7.87 -5.91 5.55
N GLY A 65 -7.43 -5.76 6.80
CA GLY A 65 -7.94 -6.53 7.93
C GLY A 65 -9.47 -6.40 8.07
N CYS A 66 -10.00 -5.18 8.00
CA CYS A 66 -11.44 -4.91 8.02
C CYS A 66 -12.16 -5.57 6.82
N SER A 67 -11.60 -5.48 5.62
CA SER A 67 -12.19 -6.12 4.42
C SER A 67 -12.23 -7.64 4.52
N MET A 68 -11.25 -8.24 5.20
CA MET A 68 -11.19 -9.68 5.46
C MET A 68 -12.26 -10.11 6.46
N LEU A 69 -12.43 -9.34 7.54
CA LEU A 69 -13.44 -9.60 8.55
C LEU A 69 -14.86 -9.50 7.96
N SER A 70 -15.12 -8.50 7.10
CA SER A 70 -16.41 -8.36 6.39
C SER A 70 -16.75 -9.63 5.60
N ALA A 71 -15.78 -10.18 4.87
CA ALA A 71 -16.00 -11.38 4.08
C ALA A 71 -16.22 -12.64 4.92
N VAL A 72 -15.62 -12.73 6.11
CA VAL A 72 -15.89 -13.83 7.05
C VAL A 72 -17.32 -13.71 7.59
N SER A 73 -17.79 -12.50 7.91
CA SER A 73 -19.18 -12.29 8.34
C SER A 73 -20.19 -12.55 7.23
N GLU A 74 -19.88 -12.20 5.99
CA GLU A 74 -20.73 -12.46 4.82
C GLU A 74 -20.77 -13.95 4.47
N GLY A 75 -19.66 -14.69 4.59
CA GLY A 75 -19.64 -16.14 4.37
C GLY A 75 -20.47 -16.95 5.36
N ILE A 76 -20.85 -16.36 6.50
CA ILE A 76 -21.77 -16.95 7.48
C ILE A 76 -23.24 -16.67 7.11
N ILE A 77 -23.49 -15.62 6.32
CA ILE A 77 -24.81 -15.16 5.91
C ILE A 77 -24.93 -15.38 4.40
N GLU A 78 -25.32 -16.61 4.00
CA GLU A 78 -25.56 -16.98 2.60
C GLU A 78 -26.39 -15.90 1.88
N SER A 79 -25.73 -15.10 1.05
CA SER A 79 -26.37 -14.04 0.27
C SER A 79 -25.92 -14.14 -1.19
N GLU A 80 -26.67 -14.93 -1.96
CA GLU A 80 -26.57 -14.95 -3.42
C GLU A 80 -27.18 -13.67 -3.99
N SER A 81 -26.34 -12.70 -4.35
CA SER A 81 -26.76 -11.54 -5.13
C SER A 81 -25.62 -11.00 -5.98
N SER A 82 -25.94 -10.22 -7.02
CA SER A 82 -24.99 -9.46 -7.84
C SER A 82 -24.09 -8.51 -7.04
N SER A 83 -24.44 -8.21 -5.78
CA SER A 83 -23.55 -7.48 -4.87
C SER A 83 -22.30 -8.28 -4.47
N ALA A 84 -22.37 -9.62 -4.47
CA ALA A 84 -21.26 -10.49 -4.09
C ALA A 84 -20.08 -10.41 -5.08
N SER A 85 -20.34 -10.23 -6.38
CA SER A 85 -19.28 -10.07 -7.38
C SER A 85 -18.58 -8.70 -7.28
N PHE A 86 -19.34 -7.64 -6.95
CA PHE A 86 -18.77 -6.32 -6.69
C PHE A 86 -17.97 -6.27 -5.38
N GLN A 87 -18.50 -6.84 -4.30
CA GLN A 87 -17.83 -6.90 -2.99
C GLN A 87 -16.55 -7.74 -3.04
N SER A 88 -16.57 -8.89 -3.72
CA SER A 88 -15.37 -9.71 -3.92
C SER A 88 -14.29 -8.98 -4.74
N ALA A 89 -14.68 -8.27 -5.81
CA ALA A 89 -13.76 -7.42 -6.57
C ALA A 89 -13.20 -6.27 -5.70
N LEU A 90 -14.01 -5.65 -4.86
CA LEU A 90 -13.58 -4.62 -3.90
C LEU A 90 -12.57 -5.11 -2.89
N ARG A 91 -12.79 -6.31 -2.36
CA ARG A 91 -11.83 -6.94 -1.47
C ARG A 91 -10.50 -7.21 -2.17
N GLN A 92 -10.54 -7.76 -3.38
CA GLN A 92 -9.32 -8.01 -4.15
C GLN A 92 -8.57 -6.70 -4.45
N ASN A 93 -9.31 -5.64 -4.82
CA ASN A 93 -8.74 -4.32 -5.07
C ASN A 93 -8.11 -3.71 -3.82
N PHE A 94 -8.71 -3.87 -2.64
CA PHE A 94 -8.09 -3.45 -1.37
C PHE A 94 -6.81 -4.21 -1.04
N GLN A 95 -6.74 -5.52 -1.35
CA GLN A 95 -5.51 -6.28 -1.16
C GLN A 95 -4.38 -5.80 -2.09
N ILE A 96 -4.69 -5.58 -3.38
CA ILE A 96 -3.73 -5.07 -4.36
C ILE A 96 -3.25 -3.68 -3.94
N ALA A 97 -4.19 -2.79 -3.62
CA ALA A 97 -3.93 -1.45 -3.14
C ALA A 97 -2.99 -1.45 -1.92
N ASN A 98 -3.23 -2.33 -0.95
CA ASN A 98 -2.37 -2.45 0.23
C ASN A 98 -0.95 -2.93 -0.11
N ILE A 99 -0.81 -3.88 -1.03
CA ILE A 99 0.52 -4.35 -1.49
C ILE A 99 1.29 -3.19 -2.12
N HIS A 100 0.65 -2.41 -3.00
CA HIS A 100 1.29 -1.28 -3.66
C HIS A 100 1.63 -0.15 -2.69
N ALA A 101 0.68 0.24 -1.83
CA ALA A 101 0.88 1.25 -0.80
C ALA A 101 2.02 0.85 0.14
N SER A 102 2.00 -0.38 0.66
CA SER A 102 3.01 -0.89 1.58
C SER A 102 4.39 -0.96 0.93
N SER A 103 4.48 -1.40 -0.33
CA SER A 103 5.75 -1.43 -1.07
C SER A 103 6.35 -0.03 -1.26
N LEU A 104 5.54 0.95 -1.67
CA LEU A 104 5.97 2.34 -1.82
C LEU A 104 6.39 2.96 -0.49
N LEU A 105 5.57 2.80 0.56
CA LEU A 105 5.85 3.34 1.88
C LEU A 105 7.10 2.71 2.52
N LEU A 106 7.28 1.39 2.38
CA LEU A 106 8.51 0.71 2.84
C LEU A 106 9.73 1.26 2.09
N SER A 107 9.62 1.47 0.78
CA SER A 107 10.69 2.10 -0.03
C SER A 107 11.02 3.51 0.44
N CYS A 108 10.02 4.29 0.88
CA CYS A 108 10.27 5.59 1.50
C CYS A 108 10.98 5.46 2.86
N VAL A 109 10.64 4.44 3.65
CA VAL A 109 11.28 4.19 4.96
C VAL A 109 12.74 3.74 4.79
N THR A 110 13.06 2.85 3.85
CA THR A 110 14.46 2.51 3.53
C THR A 110 15.22 3.73 3.03
N LEU A 111 14.62 4.52 2.14
CA LEU A 111 15.26 5.72 1.63
C LEU A 111 15.53 6.71 2.77
N GLU A 112 14.58 6.96 3.66
CA GLU A 112 14.79 7.82 4.82
C GLU A 112 15.94 7.30 5.70
N ALA A 113 15.97 6.00 5.99
CA ALA A 113 17.05 5.38 6.76
C ALA A 113 18.40 5.55 6.06
N PHE A 114 18.46 5.36 4.75
CA PHE A 114 19.66 5.56 3.94
C PHE A 114 20.14 7.02 4.00
N LEU A 115 19.25 7.99 3.85
CA LEU A 115 19.59 9.42 3.90
C LEU A 115 20.11 9.82 5.29
N ILE A 116 19.54 9.27 6.36
CA ILE A 116 20.04 9.47 7.73
C ILE A 116 21.46 8.92 7.89
N THR A 117 21.74 7.73 7.34
CA THR A 117 23.04 7.09 7.49
C THR A 117 24.13 7.76 6.65
N PHE A 118 23.84 8.11 5.40
CA PHE A 118 24.87 8.51 4.44
C PHE A 118 24.91 10.00 4.09
N LEU A 119 23.80 10.73 4.23
CA LEU A 119 23.69 12.14 3.84
C LEU A 119 22.96 12.97 4.92
N PRO A 120 23.36 12.89 6.20
CA PRO A 120 22.59 13.46 7.30
C PRO A 120 22.51 14.99 7.25
N VAL A 121 23.53 15.66 6.71
CA VAL A 121 23.64 17.13 6.66
C VAL A 121 22.87 17.67 5.45
N GLU A 122 23.07 17.08 4.27
CA GLU A 122 22.47 17.54 3.02
C GLU A 122 20.94 17.36 3.02
N THR A 123 20.45 16.29 3.63
CA THR A 123 19.03 15.88 3.52
C THR A 123 18.15 16.38 4.66
N ARG A 124 18.71 17.17 5.60
CA ARG A 124 18.00 17.69 6.78
C ARG A 124 16.74 18.46 6.42
N HIS A 125 16.75 19.20 5.32
CA HIS A 125 15.63 20.03 4.88
C HIS A 125 14.46 19.21 4.32
N VAL A 126 14.75 18.09 3.66
CA VAL A 126 13.75 17.17 3.07
C VAL A 126 13.17 16.22 4.13
N ARG A 127 13.97 15.85 5.14
CA ARG A 127 13.59 14.90 6.20
C ARG A 127 12.76 15.56 7.30
N ASN A 128 11.60 16.09 6.92
CA ASN A 128 10.64 16.66 7.86
C ASN A 128 9.28 15.93 7.78
N VAL A 129 8.50 16.07 8.85
CA VAL A 129 7.18 15.45 8.99
C VAL A 129 6.23 15.87 7.86
N ARG A 130 6.29 17.14 7.44
CA ARG A 130 5.42 17.68 6.38
C ARG A 130 5.65 16.98 5.05
N CYS A 131 6.91 16.74 4.67
CA CYS A 131 7.26 16.00 3.46
C CYS A 131 6.74 14.56 3.55
N ALA A 132 6.99 13.86 4.66
CA ALA A 132 6.46 12.50 4.86
C ALA A 132 4.92 12.44 4.79
N THR A 133 4.22 13.44 5.34
CA THR A 133 2.76 13.55 5.23
C THR A 133 2.31 13.77 3.79
N VAL A 134 2.97 14.66 3.04
CA VAL A 134 2.65 14.90 1.62
C VAL A 134 2.89 13.64 0.80
N THR A 135 4.03 12.97 0.98
CA THR A 135 4.35 11.72 0.29
C THR A 135 3.33 10.62 0.61
N SER A 136 2.96 10.44 1.88
CA SER A 136 1.92 9.48 2.27
C SER A 136 0.58 9.80 1.61
N LYS A 137 0.15 11.07 1.59
CA LYS A 137 -1.09 11.50 0.90
C LYS A 137 -1.04 11.23 -0.60
N LEU A 138 0.11 11.47 -1.25
CA LEU A 138 0.29 11.18 -2.67
C LEU A 138 0.19 9.67 -2.95
N ILE A 139 0.82 8.84 -2.12
CA ILE A 139 0.72 7.38 -2.25
C ILE A 139 -0.74 6.94 -2.11
N TRP A 140 -1.45 7.44 -1.10
CA TRP A 140 -2.88 7.17 -0.94
C TRP A 140 -3.69 7.60 -2.16
N ALA A 141 -3.44 8.80 -2.71
CA ALA A 141 -4.15 9.27 -3.90
C ALA A 141 -3.91 8.34 -5.11
N VAL A 142 -2.66 7.97 -5.38
CA VAL A 142 -2.30 7.05 -6.49
C VAL A 142 -2.99 5.70 -6.32
N VAL A 143 -2.92 5.13 -5.12
CA VAL A 143 -3.51 3.81 -4.82
C VAL A 143 -5.04 3.84 -4.85
N SER A 144 -5.65 4.93 -4.38
CA SER A 144 -7.11 5.14 -4.48
C SER A 144 -7.57 5.28 -5.93
N ILE A 145 -6.82 6.00 -6.77
CA ILE A 145 -7.10 6.11 -8.21
C ILE A 145 -7.01 4.72 -8.86
N GLU A 146 -5.96 3.95 -8.57
CA GLU A 146 -5.82 2.59 -9.09
C GLU A 146 -7.00 1.70 -8.68
N CYS A 147 -7.39 1.73 -7.41
CA CYS A 147 -8.54 0.98 -6.89
C CYS A 147 -9.85 1.39 -7.60
N PHE A 148 -10.09 2.68 -7.79
CA PHE A 148 -11.26 3.18 -8.50
C PHE A 148 -11.30 2.70 -9.96
N LEU A 149 -10.16 2.73 -10.64
CA LEU A 149 -10.05 2.26 -12.03
C LEU A 149 -10.34 0.76 -12.15
N TYR A 150 -9.82 -0.08 -11.25
CA TYR A 150 -10.15 -1.52 -11.25
C TYR A 150 -11.61 -1.79 -10.92
N GLN A 151 -12.24 -1.00 -10.04
CA GLN A 151 -13.68 -1.11 -9.80
C GLN A 151 -14.52 -0.79 -11.03
N LEU A 152 -14.14 0.26 -11.75
CA LEU A 152 -14.83 0.68 -12.97
C LEU A 152 -14.80 -0.41 -14.05
N GLU A 153 -13.70 -1.17 -14.13
CA GLU A 153 -13.58 -2.34 -15.01
C GLU A 153 -14.61 -3.44 -14.65
N CYS A 154 -14.79 -3.72 -13.36
CA CYS A 154 -15.75 -4.71 -12.88
C CYS A 154 -17.21 -4.30 -13.18
N VAL A 155 -17.55 -3.03 -12.99
CA VAL A 155 -18.91 -2.50 -13.26
C VAL A 155 -19.26 -2.60 -14.75
N LYS A 156 -18.28 -2.41 -15.65
CA LYS A 156 -18.50 -2.56 -17.09
C LYS A 156 -18.84 -4.00 -17.49
N GLY A 157 -18.30 -5.00 -16.79
CA GLY A 157 -18.62 -6.42 -17.01
C GLY A 157 -20.07 -6.79 -16.68
N LEU A 158 -20.76 -5.99 -15.87
CA LEU A 158 -22.16 -6.18 -15.47
C LEU A 158 -23.20 -5.64 -16.48
N ASN A 159 -22.74 -5.15 -17.64
CA ASN A 159 -23.54 -4.92 -18.84
C ASN A 159 -24.76 -3.99 -18.63
N ILE A 160 -24.52 -2.70 -18.31
CA ILE A 160 -25.54 -1.65 -18.49
C ILE A 160 -25.53 -1.21 -19.97
N SER A 161 -26.04 -2.07 -20.83
CA SER A 161 -26.30 -1.77 -22.25
C SER A 161 -27.59 -0.95 -22.46
N TYR A 162 -28.20 -0.46 -21.37
CA TYR A 162 -29.56 0.12 -21.38
C TYR A 162 -29.65 1.62 -21.15
N LEU A 163 -28.55 2.29 -20.81
CA LEU A 163 -28.56 3.74 -20.68
C LEU A 163 -28.00 4.31 -21.97
N GLY A 164 -28.77 5.15 -22.68
CA GLY A 164 -28.34 5.86 -23.89
C GLY A 164 -27.16 6.79 -23.59
N ILE A 165 -25.99 6.20 -23.41
CA ILE A 165 -24.79 6.85 -22.91
C ILE A 165 -24.23 7.75 -24.01
N GLN A 166 -24.29 9.04 -23.74
CA GLN A 166 -23.81 10.13 -24.57
C GLN A 166 -22.35 9.89 -25.02
N ARG A 167 -22.04 10.19 -26.29
CA ARG A 167 -20.72 9.98 -26.95
C ARG A 167 -19.50 10.38 -26.10
N GLN A 168 -19.64 11.40 -25.25
CA GLN A 168 -18.59 11.88 -24.34
C GLN A 168 -18.20 10.86 -23.25
N VAL A 169 -19.19 10.17 -22.68
CA VAL A 169 -18.96 9.16 -21.64
C VAL A 169 -18.28 7.92 -22.24
N GLN A 170 -18.61 7.57 -23.48
CA GLN A 170 -17.94 6.45 -24.18
C GLN A 170 -16.46 6.72 -24.43
N LEU A 171 -16.10 7.95 -24.80
CA LEU A 171 -14.69 8.37 -24.95
C LEU A 171 -13.95 8.33 -23.61
N LEU A 172 -14.57 8.84 -22.55
CA LEU A 172 -13.99 8.83 -21.21
C LEU A 172 -13.74 7.39 -20.71
N MET A 173 -14.68 6.47 -20.95
CA MET A 173 -14.54 5.06 -20.61
C MET A 173 -13.43 4.37 -21.42
N SER A 174 -13.27 4.73 -22.70
CA SER A 174 -12.16 4.24 -23.52
C SER A 174 -10.81 4.71 -22.98
N PHE A 175 -10.72 5.96 -22.57
CA PHE A 175 -9.51 6.52 -21.96
C PHE A 175 -9.16 5.79 -20.65
N PHE A 176 -10.14 5.58 -19.75
CA PHE A 176 -9.91 4.85 -18.51
C PHE A 176 -9.48 3.39 -18.76
N TYR A 177 -9.99 2.76 -19.80
CA TYR A 177 -9.60 1.39 -20.15
C TYR A 177 -8.15 1.29 -20.61
N GLU A 178 -7.70 2.19 -21.49
CA GLU A 178 -6.29 2.24 -21.86
C GLU A 178 -5.40 2.59 -20.66
N ALA A 179 -5.85 3.47 -19.78
CA ALA A 179 -5.16 3.78 -18.53
C ALA A 179 -5.04 2.55 -17.62
N ILE A 180 -6.11 1.75 -17.46
CA ILE A 180 -6.11 0.49 -16.69
C ILE A 180 -5.10 -0.49 -17.28
N ARG A 181 -5.10 -0.66 -18.60
CA ARG A 181 -4.19 -1.58 -19.30
C ARG A 181 -2.73 -1.17 -19.08
N LEU A 182 -2.44 0.12 -19.21
CA LEU A 182 -1.12 0.68 -18.99
C LEU A 182 -0.67 0.57 -17.52
N MET A 183 -1.57 0.80 -16.57
CA MET A 183 -1.31 0.61 -15.15
C MET A 183 -0.96 -0.85 -14.85
N LYS A 184 -1.78 -1.82 -15.30
CA LYS A 184 -1.49 -3.26 -15.12
C LYS A 184 -0.14 -3.67 -15.70
N LEU A 185 0.23 -3.12 -16.85
CA LEU A 185 1.52 -3.35 -17.48
C LEU A 185 2.69 -2.80 -16.65
N LEU A 186 2.52 -1.63 -16.04
CA LEU A 186 3.56 -0.95 -15.26
C LEU A 186 3.66 -1.46 -13.80
N THR A 187 2.58 -1.99 -13.24
CA THR A 187 2.54 -2.45 -11.85
C THR A 187 3.62 -3.50 -11.55
N TYR A 188 3.76 -4.51 -12.42
CA TYR A 188 4.75 -5.55 -12.25
C TYR A 188 6.21 -5.02 -12.28
N PRO A 189 6.66 -4.30 -13.33
CA PRO A 189 8.02 -3.78 -13.37
C PRO A 189 8.30 -2.78 -12.25
N ILE A 190 7.34 -1.92 -11.88
CA ILE A 190 7.48 -1.00 -10.74
C ILE A 190 7.69 -1.81 -9.45
N GLY A 191 6.88 -2.85 -9.20
CA GLY A 191 7.04 -3.72 -8.04
C GLY A 191 8.41 -4.38 -7.97
N VAL A 192 8.93 -4.89 -9.10
CA VAL A 192 10.27 -5.46 -9.18
C VAL A 192 11.36 -4.41 -8.93
N LEU A 193 11.24 -3.23 -9.53
CA LEU A 193 12.18 -2.12 -9.34
C LEU A 193 12.22 -1.69 -7.87
N LEU A 194 11.07 -1.59 -7.19
CA LEU A 194 11.00 -1.27 -5.77
C LEU A 194 11.70 -2.35 -4.93
N ARG A 195 11.50 -3.64 -5.24
CA ARG A 195 12.22 -4.73 -4.54
C ARG A 195 13.73 -4.63 -4.72
N ILE A 196 14.21 -4.47 -5.95
CA ILE A 196 15.64 -4.30 -6.26
C ILE A 196 16.21 -3.08 -5.54
N PHE A 197 15.51 -1.95 -5.60
CA PHE A 197 15.89 -0.72 -4.94
C PHE A 197 16.03 -0.89 -3.42
N ASN A 198 15.05 -1.52 -2.77
CA ASN A 198 15.10 -1.80 -1.33
C ASN A 198 16.27 -2.72 -0.95
N VAL A 199 16.50 -3.78 -1.73
CA VAL A 199 17.63 -4.69 -1.51
C VAL A 199 18.96 -3.96 -1.69
N TYR A 200 19.08 -3.11 -2.71
CA TYR A 200 20.27 -2.29 -2.95
C TYR A 200 20.55 -1.35 -1.77
N LEU A 201 19.53 -0.63 -1.28
CA LEU A 201 19.68 0.26 -0.13
C LEU A 201 20.08 -0.50 1.12
N PHE A 202 19.46 -1.65 1.38
CA PHE A 202 19.79 -2.51 2.51
C PHE A 202 21.25 -2.99 2.42
N TYR A 203 21.67 -3.52 1.26
CA TYR A 203 23.05 -3.93 1.04
C TYR A 203 24.03 -2.78 1.31
N LYS A 204 23.76 -1.59 0.76
CA LYS A 204 24.63 -0.44 0.91
C LYS A 204 24.74 0.03 2.36
N MET A 205 23.64 0.00 3.12
CA MET A 205 23.63 0.32 4.55
C MET A 205 24.47 -0.65 5.38
N TYR A 206 24.37 -1.96 5.14
CA TYR A 206 25.01 -2.96 6.01
C TYR A 206 26.45 -3.31 5.66
N PHE A 207 26.84 -3.21 4.38
CA PHE A 207 28.16 -3.67 3.93
C PHE A 207 29.19 -2.55 3.77
N ARG A 208 28.77 -1.28 3.66
CA ARG A 208 29.71 -0.15 3.55
C ARG A 208 30.31 0.27 4.90
N ASP A 209 29.61 0.03 6.00
CA ASP A 209 30.11 0.30 7.37
C ASP A 209 31.31 -0.56 7.78
N LYS A 210 31.69 -1.57 6.98
CA LYS A 210 32.86 -2.44 7.24
C LYS A 210 34.15 -2.00 6.55
N TYR A 211 34.12 -0.98 5.69
CA TYR A 211 35.27 -0.58 4.86
C TYR A 211 35.59 0.92 4.89
N SER A 212 35.09 1.65 5.88
CA SER A 212 35.42 3.06 6.15
C SER A 212 35.94 3.22 7.57
#